data_AF-A9F2G9-F1
#
_entry.id   AF-A9F2G9-F1
#
_cell.length_a   1.000
_cell.length_b   1.000
_cell.length_c   1.000
_cell.angle_alpha   90.00
_cell.angle_beta   90.00
_cell.angle_gamma   90.00
#
_symmetry.space_group_name_H-M   'P 1'
#
loop_
_entity.id
_entity.type
_entity.pdbx_description
1 polymer ?
#
loop_
_entity_poly.entity_id
_entity_poly.type
_entity_poly.pdbx_seq_one_letter_code
_entity_poly.pdbx_strand_id
1 'polypeptide(L)'
;MSVTTYALGRRARRKAALAAALFGTVLGGGSLSGGCGARTGLNIPPPAPECEVDADCPGIEDLCKPVFCQLFEAGQPDGGAAPSSEGAAPRRGGECVALEPVDCDDSDPCTKDTCESATGACVYGPSTLDIDGDGFRAALPGTIPGEPLACGDDCDDASAAAFPGGIEICDGVDNDCDGTVDNGARFVPLDTDAIRISGDIAPAGSGGLAWSGTSYASLYTGTTQGFNVYRSMISVDGQPLAPGEEIITPKNGDASGGPIVWVGDRYGAAWQDRRDGDYEVYFSLLDEKGQKVEGGDRRLSRAPGFSVNVTLTWNDAEFIPVWQDERNGLFDLFAQRIDIDGNLIGDNVQLTEASNGLGNEAPSAAAGQGGIGVAWSTGDATTHFIQFRTFTAELDPRSDVVTLTTGETDAVYPTVVWNRDRYVIAWFDKSASPKAIYASAVSEDGEILTPPTPISNPGPFRSRYPFLRPLGDRLLAIYSDDRDQNDGYELYAVTVNADLAPISAEQRLTFAPRDSISPVATFGPEGDVGILFRDDREGGEHHVFFTRLGCIAGD
;
A
#
# COMPACT_ATOMS: atom_id res chain seq x y z
N MET A 1 -25.31 56.70 4.25
CA MET A 1 -25.98 56.48 2.95
C MET A 1 -25.95 54.97 2.74
N SER A 2 -27.01 54.24 3.13
CA SER A 2 -28.24 53.94 2.35
C SER A 2 -27.87 53.18 1.07
N VAL A 3 -28.35 51.96 0.76
CA VAL A 3 -29.74 51.41 0.80
C VAL A 3 -29.63 49.85 0.82
N THR A 4 -30.18 49.06 1.76
CA THR A 4 -31.55 48.55 2.04
C THR A 4 -31.93 47.20 1.35
N THR A 5 -32.03 46.10 2.16
CA THR A 5 -33.05 44.99 2.24
C THR A 5 -33.38 44.08 1.02
N TYR A 6 -33.84 42.82 1.06
CA TYR A 6 -34.77 42.01 1.91
C TYR A 6 -34.40 40.50 1.76
N ALA A 7 -34.26 39.70 2.84
CA ALA A 7 -35.22 38.72 3.42
C ALA A 7 -35.43 37.37 2.69
N LEU A 8 -35.24 36.27 3.44
CA LEU A 8 -36.20 35.16 3.56
C LEU A 8 -35.83 34.26 4.74
N GLY A 9 -36.70 34.25 5.76
CA GLY A 9 -36.75 33.21 6.78
C GLY A 9 -38.05 32.42 6.65
N ARG A 10 -37.99 31.11 6.95
CA ARG A 10 -39.08 30.24 7.47
C ARG A 10 -38.48 28.85 7.74
N ARG A 11 -38.35 28.48 9.02
CA ARG A 11 -39.29 27.68 9.84
C ARG A 11 -39.25 26.17 9.59
N ALA A 12 -38.55 25.50 10.50
CA ALA A 12 -39.02 24.46 11.40
C ALA A 12 -39.97 23.36 10.87
N ARG A 13 -39.51 22.11 10.97
CA ARG A 13 -40.35 21.00 11.46
C ARG A 13 -39.56 20.10 12.43
N ARG A 14 -39.92 20.21 13.71
CA ARG A 14 -39.87 19.12 14.70
C ARG A 14 -41.07 18.19 14.46
N LYS A 15 -40.87 16.89 14.68
CA LYS A 15 -41.82 15.85 15.14
C LYS A 15 -41.04 14.52 15.11
N ALA A 16 -41.16 13.57 16.03
CA ALA A 16 -41.70 13.49 17.37
C ALA A 16 -41.21 12.13 17.91
N ALA A 17 -40.90 12.06 19.20
CA ALA A 17 -40.66 10.82 19.91
C ALA A 17 -41.95 10.01 20.05
N LEU A 18 -41.85 8.68 20.06
CA LEU A 18 -42.80 7.83 20.78
C LEU A 18 -42.04 6.69 21.46
N ALA A 19 -41.97 6.78 22.78
CA ALA A 19 -41.66 5.68 23.67
C ALA A 19 -42.99 4.99 24.04
N ALA A 20 -42.98 3.66 24.10
CA ALA A 20 -43.93 2.89 24.88
C ALA A 20 -43.17 1.73 25.53
N ALA A 21 -43.11 1.77 26.86
CA ALA A 21 -42.55 0.76 27.73
C ALA A 21 -43.67 0.02 28.49
N LEU A 22 -43.26 -1.08 29.12
CA LEU A 22 -43.95 -1.96 30.07
C LEU A 22 -44.85 -3.04 29.43
N PHE A 23 -44.87 -4.30 29.87
CA PHE A 23 -44.56 -4.97 31.14
C PHE A 23 -43.92 -6.35 30.82
N GLY A 24 -43.11 -7.04 31.64
CA GLY A 24 -43.12 -7.23 33.09
C GLY A 24 -43.21 -8.75 33.36
N THR A 25 -42.16 -9.33 33.93
CA THR A 25 -42.08 -10.76 34.28
C THR A 25 -42.06 -10.95 35.79
N VAL A 26 -42.84 -11.95 36.24
CA VAL A 26 -42.52 -12.93 37.32
C VAL A 26 -43.07 -12.69 38.76
N LEU A 27 -43.96 -13.63 39.14
CA LEU A 27 -44.18 -14.35 40.42
C LEU A 27 -45.17 -13.84 41.52
N GLY A 28 -46.05 -14.79 41.89
CA GLY A 28 -46.90 -14.86 43.09
C GLY A 28 -48.24 -15.51 42.71
N GLY A 29 -48.65 -16.73 43.09
CA GLY A 29 -48.37 -17.54 44.27
C GLY A 29 -49.63 -17.59 45.13
N GLY A 30 -50.36 -18.72 45.16
CA GLY A 30 -51.32 -19.02 46.24
C GLY A 30 -52.72 -19.54 45.89
N SER A 31 -52.83 -20.88 45.84
CA SER A 31 -53.82 -21.73 46.53
C SER A 31 -55.34 -21.70 46.22
N LEU A 32 -55.76 -22.89 45.76
CA LEU A 32 -56.85 -23.77 46.26
C LEU A 32 -58.32 -23.53 45.84
N SER A 33 -58.76 -24.48 45.01
CA SER A 33 -59.86 -25.44 45.25
C SER A 33 -61.07 -25.36 44.32
N GLY A 34 -61.40 -26.53 43.75
CA GLY A 34 -62.79 -26.98 43.63
C GLY A 34 -63.47 -26.83 42.27
N GLY A 35 -63.47 -27.92 41.49
CA GLY A 35 -64.71 -28.41 40.92
C GLY A 35 -64.93 -28.29 39.40
N CYS A 36 -64.96 -29.47 38.78
CA CYS A 36 -65.82 -29.88 37.67
C CYS A 36 -65.63 -29.27 36.27
N GLY A 37 -65.18 -30.14 35.36
CA GLY A 37 -65.82 -30.27 34.04
C GLY A 37 -64.92 -29.95 32.83
N ALA A 38 -64.86 -30.95 31.94
CA ALA A 38 -64.40 -30.89 30.54
C ALA A 38 -62.88 -30.90 30.27
N ARG A 39 -62.43 -32.06 29.75
CA ARG A 39 -61.27 -32.18 28.88
C ARG A 39 -61.55 -31.39 27.60
N THR A 40 -60.69 -30.46 27.24
CA THR A 40 -60.54 -30.02 25.84
C THR A 40 -59.09 -30.23 25.46
N GLY A 41 -58.81 -31.38 24.83
CA GLY A 41 -57.67 -31.46 23.94
C GLY A 41 -57.96 -30.52 22.77
N LEU A 42 -57.33 -29.36 22.77
CA LEU A 42 -57.29 -28.52 21.57
C LEU A 42 -56.43 -29.27 20.57
N ASN A 43 -57.12 -29.98 19.67
CA ASN A 43 -56.54 -30.54 18.47
C ASN A 43 -56.17 -29.33 17.60
N ILE A 44 -54.90 -28.92 17.60
CA ILE A 44 -54.41 -27.92 16.64
C ILE A 44 -54.57 -28.58 15.27
N PRO A 45 -55.42 -28.05 14.37
CA PRO A 45 -55.55 -28.64 13.05
C PRO A 45 -54.17 -28.57 12.37
N PRO A 46 -53.76 -29.64 11.66
CA PRO A 46 -52.50 -29.63 10.94
C PRO A 46 -52.49 -28.47 9.93
N PRO A 47 -51.29 -27.92 9.63
CA PRO A 47 -51.16 -26.86 8.64
C PRO A 47 -51.81 -27.27 7.30
N ALA A 48 -52.31 -26.29 6.56
CA ALA A 48 -52.86 -26.52 5.22
C ALA A 48 -51.74 -27.01 4.28
N PRO A 49 -52.06 -27.86 3.28
CA PRO A 49 -51.08 -28.30 2.29
C PRO A 49 -50.53 -27.11 1.51
N GLU A 50 -49.25 -27.18 1.17
CA GLU A 50 -48.53 -26.09 0.49
C GLU A 50 -48.70 -26.14 -1.02
N CYS A 51 -48.87 -27.33 -1.59
CA CYS A 51 -48.98 -27.57 -3.04
C CYS A 51 -49.93 -28.73 -3.36
N GLU A 52 -50.48 -28.78 -4.57
CA GLU A 52 -51.13 -29.98 -5.15
C GLU A 52 -50.41 -30.51 -6.38
N VAL A 53 -49.66 -29.66 -7.08
CA VAL A 53 -48.71 -29.99 -8.15
C VAL A 53 -47.40 -29.23 -7.96
N ASP A 54 -46.32 -29.67 -8.62
CA ASP A 54 -45.01 -29.00 -8.54
C ASP A 54 -45.08 -27.51 -8.91
N ALA A 55 -45.97 -27.14 -9.84
CA ALA A 55 -46.18 -25.75 -10.26
C ALA A 55 -46.76 -24.83 -9.17
N ASP A 56 -47.32 -25.39 -8.09
CA ASP A 56 -47.81 -24.62 -6.94
C ASP A 56 -46.67 -24.24 -5.98
N CYS A 57 -45.49 -24.88 -6.12
CA CYS A 57 -44.35 -24.64 -5.25
C CYS A 57 -43.63 -23.33 -5.60
N PRO A 58 -43.41 -22.43 -4.62
CA PRO A 58 -42.60 -21.24 -4.83
C PRO A 58 -41.16 -21.62 -5.23
N GLY A 59 -40.67 -21.03 -6.31
CA GLY A 59 -39.30 -21.29 -6.80
C GLY A 59 -39.17 -22.40 -7.85
N ILE A 60 -40.28 -23.02 -8.30
CA ILE A 60 -40.28 -24.06 -9.34
C ILE A 60 -39.65 -23.63 -10.68
N GLU A 61 -39.62 -22.31 -10.95
CA GLU A 61 -39.03 -21.75 -12.18
C GLU A 61 -37.50 -21.62 -12.10
N ASP A 62 -36.89 -21.84 -10.94
CA ASP A 62 -35.44 -21.91 -10.77
C ASP A 62 -34.97 -23.37 -10.83
N LEU A 63 -34.65 -23.83 -12.03
CA LEU A 63 -34.15 -25.19 -12.27
C LEU A 63 -32.78 -25.46 -11.64
N CYS A 64 -32.09 -24.43 -11.15
CA CYS A 64 -30.85 -24.58 -10.39
C CYS A 64 -31.08 -24.93 -8.92
N LYS A 65 -32.29 -24.64 -8.41
CA LYS A 65 -32.74 -25.03 -7.07
C LYS A 65 -34.09 -25.73 -7.19
N PRO A 66 -34.12 -26.92 -7.80
CA PRO A 66 -35.38 -27.54 -8.15
C PRO A 66 -36.18 -27.87 -6.89
N VAL A 67 -37.48 -27.57 -6.93
CA VAL A 67 -38.45 -27.87 -5.86
C VAL A 67 -39.52 -28.76 -6.47
N PHE A 68 -40.04 -29.73 -5.72
CA PHE A 68 -41.18 -30.53 -6.17
C PHE A 68 -42.20 -30.71 -5.06
N CYS A 69 -43.44 -30.99 -5.43
CA CYS A 69 -44.52 -31.22 -4.49
C CYS A 69 -44.49 -32.68 -4.02
N GLN A 70 -44.00 -32.92 -2.81
CA GLN A 70 -44.07 -34.24 -2.20
C GLN A 70 -45.48 -34.47 -1.64
N LEU A 71 -46.28 -35.21 -2.41
CA LEU A 71 -47.63 -35.59 -1.99
C LEU A 71 -47.61 -36.52 -0.77
N PHE A 72 -48.49 -36.28 0.19
CA PHE A 72 -48.62 -37.14 1.36
C PHE A 72 -49.13 -38.54 0.97
N GLU A 73 -48.55 -39.60 1.55
CA GLU A 73 -49.01 -40.97 1.32
C GLU A 73 -50.44 -41.17 1.85
N ALA A 74 -51.27 -41.87 1.07
CA ALA A 74 -52.65 -42.15 1.43
C ALA A 74 -52.74 -43.06 2.67
N GLY A 75 -52.91 -42.45 3.86
CA GLY A 75 -53.16 -43.17 5.12
C GLY A 75 -52.10 -43.00 6.22
N GLN A 76 -51.08 -42.15 6.05
CA GLN A 76 -50.11 -41.85 7.11
C GLN A 76 -50.63 -40.73 8.07
N PRO A 77 -50.45 -40.85 9.40
CA PRO A 77 -51.06 -39.91 10.37
C PRO A 77 -50.39 -38.53 10.44
N ASP A 78 -49.20 -38.37 9.87
CA ASP A 78 -48.39 -37.15 10.04
C ASP A 78 -48.48 -36.18 8.85
N GLY A 79 -49.42 -36.38 7.93
CA GLY A 79 -49.66 -35.53 6.76
C GLY A 79 -51.14 -35.28 6.48
N GLY A 80 -51.83 -34.61 7.42
CA GLY A 80 -53.21 -34.13 7.24
C GLY A 80 -54.23 -34.90 8.08
N ALA A 81 -55.09 -34.14 8.77
CA ALA A 81 -56.03 -34.65 9.76
C ALA A 81 -56.86 -35.84 9.25
N ALA A 82 -57.02 -36.85 10.10
CA ALA A 82 -58.00 -37.92 9.89
C ALA A 82 -59.36 -37.32 9.49
N PRO A 83 -60.06 -37.87 8.47
CA PRO A 83 -61.28 -37.28 7.96
C PRO A 83 -62.33 -37.25 9.07
N SER A 84 -62.64 -36.04 9.56
CA SER A 84 -63.79 -35.86 10.45
C SER A 84 -65.06 -35.90 9.60
N SER A 85 -65.79 -37.00 9.75
CA SER A 85 -67.18 -37.22 9.33
C SER A 85 -67.47 -37.28 7.82
N GLU A 86 -68.39 -38.20 7.52
CA GLU A 86 -68.83 -38.69 6.23
C GLU A 86 -69.18 -37.57 5.24
N GLY A 87 -68.46 -37.53 4.11
CA GLY A 87 -68.84 -36.74 2.93
C GLY A 87 -67.79 -35.74 2.42
N ALA A 88 -66.65 -35.55 3.09
CA ALA A 88 -65.58 -34.70 2.58
C ALA A 88 -64.60 -35.50 1.69
N ALA A 89 -64.38 -35.01 0.46
CA ALA A 89 -63.38 -35.55 -0.46
C ALA A 89 -61.98 -35.60 0.21
N PRO A 90 -61.11 -36.59 -0.12
CA PRO A 90 -59.74 -36.60 0.38
C PRO A 90 -59.09 -35.27 -0.02
N ARG A 91 -58.59 -34.50 0.97
CA ARG A 91 -57.82 -33.30 0.65
C ARG A 91 -56.52 -33.76 -0.01
N ARG A 92 -56.39 -33.43 -1.29
CA ARG A 92 -55.17 -33.62 -2.07
C ARG A 92 -54.20 -32.52 -1.68
N GLY A 93 -52.93 -32.85 -1.59
CA GLY A 93 -51.89 -31.87 -1.32
C GLY A 93 -50.61 -32.51 -0.79
N GLY A 94 -49.55 -31.71 -0.78
CA GLY A 94 -48.22 -32.09 -0.36
C GLY A 94 -47.47 -30.93 0.28
N GLU A 95 -46.22 -31.19 0.59
CA GLU A 95 -45.24 -30.21 1.04
C GLU A 95 -44.25 -29.94 -0.09
N CYS A 96 -43.80 -28.70 -0.23
CA CYS A 96 -42.80 -28.36 -1.23
C CYS A 96 -41.42 -28.75 -0.72
N VAL A 97 -40.79 -29.72 -1.38
CA VAL A 97 -39.49 -30.26 -0.99
C VAL A 97 -38.43 -29.81 -1.98
N ALA A 98 -37.41 -29.12 -1.46
CA ALA A 98 -36.24 -28.75 -2.23
C ALA A 98 -35.40 -30.00 -2.53
N LEU A 99 -35.01 -30.16 -3.80
CA LEU A 99 -34.00 -31.12 -4.22
C LEU A 99 -32.60 -30.53 -4.03
N GLU A 100 -31.61 -31.39 -4.22
CA GLU A 100 -30.21 -30.97 -4.25
C GLU A 100 -30.02 -29.94 -5.40
N PRO A 101 -29.48 -28.74 -5.10
CA PRO A 101 -29.20 -27.74 -6.13
C PRO A 101 -28.26 -28.28 -7.20
N VAL A 102 -28.37 -27.73 -8.42
CA VAL A 102 -27.41 -28.02 -9.48
C VAL A 102 -26.05 -27.46 -9.07
N ASP A 103 -25.10 -28.37 -8.88
CA ASP A 103 -23.71 -28.03 -8.67
C ASP A 103 -23.01 -27.89 -10.03
N CYS A 104 -22.55 -26.69 -10.32
CA CYS A 104 -21.85 -26.37 -11.55
C CYS A 104 -20.34 -26.19 -11.33
N ASP A 105 -19.82 -26.42 -10.13
CA ASP A 105 -18.39 -26.33 -9.85
C ASP A 105 -17.61 -27.37 -10.69
N ASP A 106 -16.87 -26.92 -11.70
CA ASP A 106 -16.00 -27.80 -12.50
C ASP A 106 -14.57 -27.90 -11.96
N SER A 107 -14.33 -27.29 -10.79
CA SER A 107 -13.04 -27.17 -10.12
C SER A 107 -11.97 -26.41 -10.93
N ASP A 108 -12.35 -25.67 -11.97
CA ASP A 108 -11.49 -24.73 -12.67
C ASP A 108 -11.62 -23.32 -12.04
N PRO A 109 -10.60 -22.83 -11.32
CA PRO A 109 -10.64 -21.49 -10.74
C PRO A 109 -10.66 -20.36 -11.79
N CYS A 110 -10.37 -20.69 -13.05
CA CYS A 110 -10.41 -19.75 -14.16
C CYS A 110 -11.79 -19.58 -14.78
N THR A 111 -12.77 -20.33 -14.32
CA THR A 111 -14.17 -20.17 -14.71
C THR A 111 -15.01 -19.64 -13.57
N LYS A 112 -15.95 -18.76 -13.93
CA LYS A 112 -17.05 -18.36 -13.08
C LYS A 112 -18.23 -19.25 -13.43
N ASP A 113 -18.47 -20.21 -12.55
CA ASP A 113 -19.45 -21.26 -12.76
C ASP A 113 -20.82 -20.78 -12.31
N THR A 114 -21.76 -20.78 -13.25
CA THR A 114 -23.12 -20.30 -12.99
C THR A 114 -24.13 -21.27 -13.55
N CYS A 115 -25.17 -21.57 -12.78
CA CYS A 115 -26.31 -22.30 -13.28
C CYS A 115 -27.35 -21.31 -13.83
N GLU A 116 -27.82 -21.54 -15.06
CA GLU A 116 -28.89 -20.75 -15.68
C GLU A 116 -30.27 -21.21 -15.17
N SER A 117 -30.95 -20.36 -14.38
CA SER A 117 -32.20 -20.72 -13.68
C SER A 117 -33.32 -21.21 -14.60
N ALA A 118 -33.39 -20.72 -15.84
CA ALA A 118 -34.43 -21.11 -16.79
C ALA A 118 -34.23 -22.50 -17.41
N THR A 119 -33.01 -23.03 -17.39
CA THR A 119 -32.65 -24.28 -18.09
C THR A 119 -32.03 -25.33 -17.17
N GLY A 120 -31.50 -24.92 -16.01
CA GLY A 120 -30.69 -25.76 -15.14
C GLY A 120 -29.33 -26.11 -15.74
N ALA A 121 -28.92 -25.45 -16.82
CA ALA A 121 -27.66 -25.72 -17.49
C ALA A 121 -26.51 -24.95 -16.83
N CYS A 122 -25.35 -25.59 -16.73
CA CYS A 122 -24.13 -24.94 -16.27
C CYS A 122 -23.49 -24.11 -17.38
N VAL A 123 -23.08 -22.90 -17.03
CA VAL A 123 -22.39 -21.92 -17.87
C VAL A 123 -21.09 -21.52 -17.19
N TYR A 124 -20.00 -21.65 -17.94
CA TYR A 124 -18.63 -21.40 -17.50
C TYR A 124 -18.10 -20.17 -18.24
N GLY A 125 -18.15 -19.02 -17.57
CA GLY A 125 -17.57 -17.77 -18.08
C GLY A 125 -16.14 -17.59 -17.57
N PRO A 126 -15.32 -16.71 -18.16
CA PRO A 126 -14.01 -16.38 -17.60
C PRO A 126 -14.18 -15.74 -16.21
N SER A 127 -13.31 -16.10 -15.25
CA SER A 127 -13.30 -15.49 -13.91
C SER A 127 -12.66 -14.10 -13.89
N THR A 128 -11.88 -13.77 -14.92
CA THR A 128 -11.18 -12.51 -15.13
C THR A 128 -11.74 -11.75 -16.35
N LEU A 129 -11.56 -10.43 -16.36
CA LEU A 129 -12.03 -9.54 -17.41
C LEU A 129 -10.84 -8.98 -18.20
N ASP A 130 -11.14 -8.52 -19.41
CA ASP A 130 -10.29 -7.73 -20.30
C ASP A 130 -10.91 -6.32 -20.27
N ILE A 131 -10.35 -5.41 -19.47
CA ILE A 131 -10.95 -4.09 -19.23
C ILE A 131 -10.59 -3.09 -20.35
N ASP A 132 -9.38 -3.16 -20.90
CA ASP A 132 -8.91 -2.22 -21.92
C ASP A 132 -9.16 -2.67 -23.38
N GLY A 133 -9.49 -3.94 -23.58
CA GLY A 133 -9.89 -4.53 -24.86
C GLY A 133 -8.73 -4.92 -25.77
N ASP A 134 -7.52 -5.15 -25.25
CA ASP A 134 -6.36 -5.55 -26.03
C ASP A 134 -6.29 -7.06 -26.33
N GLY A 135 -7.14 -7.84 -25.66
CA GLY A 135 -7.29 -9.28 -25.83
C GLY A 135 -6.61 -10.13 -24.75
N PHE A 136 -5.93 -9.51 -23.80
CA PHE A 136 -5.39 -10.13 -22.59
C PHE A 136 -6.33 -9.85 -21.41
N ARG A 137 -6.14 -10.55 -20.29
CA ARG A 137 -7.01 -10.41 -19.12
C ARG A 137 -6.18 -10.23 -17.87
N ALA A 138 -6.69 -9.44 -16.94
CA ALA A 138 -6.16 -9.33 -15.59
C ALA A 138 -5.94 -10.72 -14.96
N ALA A 139 -4.84 -10.86 -14.23
CA ALA A 139 -4.64 -11.97 -13.32
C ALA A 139 -5.64 -11.94 -12.14
N LEU A 140 -5.91 -13.10 -11.53
CA LEU A 140 -6.68 -13.17 -10.30
C LEU A 140 -5.97 -12.38 -9.18
N PRO A 141 -6.72 -11.69 -8.31
CA PRO A 141 -6.13 -10.96 -7.19
C PRO A 141 -5.23 -11.85 -6.32
N GLY A 142 -4.00 -11.39 -6.06
CA GLY A 142 -3.00 -12.14 -5.29
C GLY A 142 -2.24 -13.21 -6.09
N THR A 143 -2.42 -13.27 -7.41
CA THR A 143 -1.60 -14.08 -8.33
C THR A 143 -0.70 -13.19 -9.17
N ILE A 144 0.35 -13.78 -9.75
CA ILE A 144 1.22 -13.09 -10.70
C ILE A 144 0.68 -13.36 -12.11
N PRO A 145 0.50 -12.33 -12.96
CA PRO A 145 0.12 -12.51 -14.35
C PRO A 145 0.98 -13.56 -15.06
N GLY A 146 0.32 -14.49 -15.75
CA GLY A 146 0.99 -15.55 -16.52
C GLY A 146 1.41 -16.79 -15.72
N GLU A 147 1.33 -16.77 -14.38
CA GLU A 147 1.57 -17.96 -13.56
C GLU A 147 0.40 -18.96 -13.66
N PRO A 148 0.64 -20.26 -13.37
CA PRO A 148 -0.44 -21.24 -13.27
C PRO A 148 -1.49 -20.79 -12.26
N LEU A 149 -2.78 -20.90 -12.64
CA LEU A 149 -3.94 -20.46 -11.85
C LEU A 149 -4.11 -18.94 -11.72
N ALA A 150 -3.32 -18.13 -12.42
CA ALA A 150 -3.56 -16.69 -12.50
C ALA A 150 -4.78 -16.34 -13.34
N CYS A 151 -5.18 -17.21 -14.27
CA CYS A 151 -6.35 -17.06 -15.13
C CYS A 151 -6.34 -15.80 -16.02
N GLY A 152 -5.19 -15.15 -16.10
CA GLY A 152 -4.88 -13.96 -16.89
C GLY A 152 -3.37 -13.76 -16.90
N ASP A 153 -2.90 -13.14 -17.95
CA ASP A 153 -1.49 -12.86 -18.23
C ASP A 153 -1.20 -11.37 -18.41
N ASP A 154 -2.23 -10.53 -18.29
CA ASP A 154 -2.09 -9.08 -18.32
C ASP A 154 -1.60 -8.52 -16.97
N CYS A 155 -0.53 -7.74 -17.02
CA CYS A 155 0.06 -7.07 -15.86
C CYS A 155 -0.55 -5.69 -15.55
N ASP A 156 -1.24 -5.07 -16.50
CA ASP A 156 -2.02 -3.84 -16.29
C ASP A 156 -3.24 -3.81 -17.24
N ASP A 157 -4.30 -4.52 -16.84
CA ASP A 157 -5.57 -4.65 -17.58
C ASP A 157 -6.32 -3.31 -17.79
N ALA A 158 -5.80 -2.20 -17.26
CA ALA A 158 -6.30 -0.85 -17.53
C ALA A 158 -5.56 -0.17 -18.70
N SER A 159 -4.54 -0.81 -19.27
CA SER A 159 -3.62 -0.25 -20.25
C SER A 159 -3.34 -1.21 -21.41
N ALA A 160 -4.00 -0.95 -22.55
CA ALA A 160 -3.83 -1.72 -23.79
C ALA A 160 -2.40 -1.65 -24.41
N ALA A 161 -1.47 -0.96 -23.74
CA ALA A 161 -0.06 -0.91 -24.08
C ALA A 161 0.80 -1.87 -23.25
N ALA A 162 0.24 -2.49 -22.21
CA ALA A 162 0.93 -3.37 -21.28
C ALA A 162 0.31 -4.77 -21.33
N PHE A 163 0.93 -5.68 -22.07
CA PHE A 163 0.43 -7.04 -22.25
C PHE A 163 1.57 -8.01 -22.58
N PRO A 164 1.39 -9.33 -22.40
CA PRO A 164 2.40 -10.33 -22.73
C PRO A 164 3.00 -10.20 -24.13
N GLY A 165 4.30 -9.86 -24.17
CA GLY A 165 5.03 -9.68 -25.42
C GLY A 165 4.74 -8.35 -26.14
N GLY A 166 4.23 -7.35 -25.41
CA GLY A 166 4.15 -5.96 -25.83
C GLY A 166 5.51 -5.36 -26.22
N ILE A 167 5.48 -4.12 -26.69
CA ILE A 167 6.71 -3.40 -27.05
C ILE A 167 7.01 -2.41 -25.94
N GLU A 168 8.18 -2.60 -25.32
CA GLU A 168 8.76 -1.69 -24.34
C GLU A 168 8.95 -0.29 -24.92
N ILE A 169 8.33 0.68 -24.27
CA ILE A 169 8.50 2.11 -24.53
C ILE A 169 8.89 2.78 -23.21
N CYS A 170 9.61 3.90 -23.28
CA CYS A 170 9.93 4.68 -22.09
C CYS A 170 8.66 5.31 -21.52
N ASP A 171 7.98 4.61 -20.62
CA ASP A 171 6.84 5.11 -19.85
C ASP A 171 6.95 4.72 -18.35
N GLY A 172 7.97 3.94 -17.98
CA GLY A 172 8.18 3.47 -16.61
C GLY A 172 7.24 2.33 -16.21
N VAL A 173 6.60 1.70 -17.19
CA VAL A 173 5.74 0.52 -17.08
C VAL A 173 6.47 -0.68 -17.72
N ASP A 174 6.12 -1.88 -17.26
CA ASP A 174 6.50 -3.14 -17.92
C ASP A 174 5.44 -3.40 -19.00
N ASN A 175 5.72 -3.00 -20.24
CA ASN A 175 4.77 -3.07 -21.35
C ASN A 175 4.66 -4.49 -21.92
N ASP A 176 5.67 -5.33 -21.73
CA ASP A 176 5.71 -6.70 -22.24
C ASP A 176 5.40 -7.79 -21.18
N CYS A 177 5.14 -7.36 -19.95
CA CYS A 177 4.80 -8.15 -18.76
C CYS A 177 5.86 -9.22 -18.44
N ASP A 178 7.15 -8.95 -18.68
CA ASP A 178 8.24 -9.89 -18.41
C ASP A 178 8.91 -9.73 -17.02
N GLY A 179 8.42 -8.75 -16.24
CA GLY A 179 8.93 -8.34 -14.94
C GLY A 179 10.07 -7.31 -15.01
N THR A 180 10.27 -6.69 -16.17
CA THR A 180 11.33 -5.71 -16.42
C THR A 180 10.75 -4.45 -17.01
N VAL A 181 11.13 -3.30 -16.43
CA VAL A 181 10.64 -2.00 -16.87
C VAL A 181 11.61 -1.38 -17.87
N ASP A 182 11.06 -0.90 -18.97
CA ASP A 182 11.75 -0.21 -20.07
C ASP A 182 12.99 -1.00 -20.55
N ASN A 183 12.82 -2.19 -21.13
CA ASN A 183 13.94 -3.08 -21.48
C ASN A 183 15.06 -2.38 -22.28
N GLY A 184 16.29 -2.44 -21.76
CA GLY A 184 17.46 -1.82 -22.39
C GLY A 184 17.48 -0.29 -22.43
N ALA A 185 16.47 0.38 -21.86
CA ALA A 185 16.41 1.83 -21.83
C ALA A 185 17.57 2.47 -21.06
N ARG A 186 18.00 3.62 -21.57
CA ARG A 186 19.10 4.42 -21.02
C ARG A 186 18.55 5.71 -20.45
N PHE A 187 18.93 6.00 -19.22
CA PHE A 187 18.66 7.28 -18.57
C PHE A 187 19.76 8.27 -18.91
N VAL A 188 19.40 9.50 -19.30
CA VAL A 188 20.34 10.57 -19.65
C VAL A 188 19.95 11.89 -18.98
N PRO A 189 20.90 12.77 -18.60
CA PRO A 189 20.56 14.05 -18.00
C PRO A 189 19.85 14.93 -19.01
N LEU A 190 18.75 15.55 -18.61
CA LEU A 190 18.14 16.62 -19.40
C LEU A 190 18.98 17.88 -19.27
N ASP A 191 19.25 18.59 -20.38
CA ASP A 191 19.95 19.87 -20.39
C ASP A 191 19.03 21.00 -19.91
N THR A 192 18.59 20.88 -18.66
CA THR A 192 17.67 21.81 -17.99
C THR A 192 18.20 22.15 -16.61
N ASP A 193 18.22 23.44 -16.28
CA ASP A 193 18.55 23.88 -14.93
C ASP A 193 17.57 23.30 -13.91
N ALA A 194 18.10 22.85 -12.77
CA ALA A 194 17.28 22.38 -11.66
C ALA A 194 16.36 23.51 -11.15
N ILE A 195 15.11 23.15 -10.86
CA ILE A 195 14.05 24.08 -10.48
C ILE A 195 13.88 24.07 -8.97
N ARG A 196 13.90 25.24 -8.34
CA ARG A 196 13.65 25.41 -6.91
C ARG A 196 12.19 25.12 -6.58
N ILE A 197 11.94 24.19 -5.66
CA ILE A 197 10.60 23.76 -5.23
C ILE A 197 10.20 24.39 -3.90
N SER A 198 11.15 24.65 -3.01
CA SER A 198 10.87 25.19 -1.67
C SER A 198 10.60 26.71 -1.65
N GLY A 199 10.69 27.41 -2.79
CA GLY A 199 10.55 28.87 -2.85
C GLY A 199 11.46 29.59 -1.85
N ASP A 200 10.87 30.43 -0.99
CA ASP A 200 11.55 31.17 0.07
C ASP A 200 11.72 30.36 1.38
N ILE A 201 11.29 29.09 1.41
CA ILE A 201 11.44 28.24 2.59
C ILE A 201 12.87 27.71 2.66
N ALA A 202 13.61 28.20 3.66
CA ALA A 202 14.96 27.77 4.01
C ALA A 202 15.22 27.87 5.54
N PRO A 203 16.18 27.08 6.06
CA PRO A 203 16.66 25.83 5.49
C PRO A 203 15.54 24.83 5.18
N ALA A 204 15.72 24.05 4.11
CA ALA A 204 14.83 22.97 3.69
C ALA A 204 15.62 21.71 3.30
N GLY A 205 15.00 20.55 3.47
CA GLY A 205 15.58 19.24 3.11
C GLY A 205 14.53 18.30 2.54
N SER A 206 14.91 17.54 1.50
CA SER A 206 14.05 16.57 0.83
C SER A 206 13.48 15.53 1.81
N GLY A 207 12.18 15.25 1.68
CA GLY A 207 11.48 14.20 2.44
C GLY A 207 11.09 13.03 1.56
N GLY A 208 10.30 13.30 0.51
CA GLY A 208 9.82 12.27 -0.41
C GLY A 208 9.27 12.85 -1.70
N LEU A 209 9.18 12.01 -2.73
CA LEU A 209 8.65 12.36 -4.05
C LEU A 209 7.86 11.17 -4.59
N ALA A 210 6.63 11.42 -5.07
CA ALA A 210 5.79 10.40 -5.70
C ALA A 210 5.11 10.96 -6.95
N TRP A 211 4.91 10.12 -7.96
CA TRP A 211 4.25 10.44 -9.22
C TRP A 211 2.87 9.81 -9.28
N SER A 212 1.84 10.59 -9.64
CA SER A 212 0.46 10.09 -9.73
C SER A 212 0.04 9.59 -11.12
N GLY A 213 0.90 9.72 -12.14
CA GLY A 213 0.48 9.67 -13.54
C GLY A 213 0.12 11.05 -14.12
N THR A 214 -0.10 12.06 -13.28
CA THR A 214 -0.50 13.41 -13.74
C THR A 214 0.38 14.53 -13.19
N SER A 215 0.94 14.36 -11.99
CA SER A 215 1.84 15.32 -11.36
C SER A 215 2.73 14.64 -10.32
N TYR A 216 3.82 15.30 -9.94
CA TYR A 216 4.60 14.87 -8.78
C TYR A 216 4.07 15.54 -7.51
N ALA A 217 3.98 14.76 -6.43
CA ALA A 217 3.83 15.28 -5.08
C ALA A 217 5.19 15.22 -4.38
N SER A 218 5.69 16.38 -3.94
CA SER A 218 6.90 16.49 -3.14
C SER A 218 6.56 16.82 -1.69
N LEU A 219 7.23 16.13 -0.76
CA LEU A 219 7.24 16.49 0.65
C LEU A 219 8.66 16.86 1.07
N TYR A 220 8.79 17.90 1.89
CA TYR A 220 10.06 18.34 2.43
C TYR A 220 9.91 18.99 3.79
N THR A 221 10.96 18.92 4.60
CA THR A 221 11.02 19.63 5.89
C THR A 221 11.56 21.04 5.68
N GLY A 222 10.94 22.06 6.26
CA GLY A 222 11.38 23.45 6.20
C GLY A 222 11.23 24.19 7.52
N THR A 223 11.98 25.29 7.72
CA THR A 223 12.13 25.94 9.04
C THR A 223 11.53 27.34 9.19
N THR A 224 10.99 27.96 8.13
CA THR A 224 10.58 29.38 8.15
C THR A 224 9.47 29.70 9.17
N GLN A 225 8.70 28.70 9.60
CA GLN A 225 7.65 28.83 10.63
C GLN A 225 7.78 27.75 11.71
N GLY A 226 9.02 27.44 12.11
CA GLY A 226 9.32 26.21 12.85
C GLY A 226 9.52 25.04 11.90
N PHE A 227 9.94 23.89 12.42
CA PHE A 227 10.11 22.67 11.62
C PHE A 227 8.74 22.15 11.21
N ASN A 228 8.40 22.30 9.93
CA ASN A 228 7.16 21.78 9.39
C ASN A 228 7.45 20.91 8.18
N VAL A 229 6.58 19.94 7.94
CA VAL A 229 6.53 19.24 6.65
C VAL A 229 5.63 20.03 5.70
N TYR A 230 6.22 20.43 4.58
CA TYR A 230 5.60 21.13 3.48
C TYR A 230 5.31 20.17 2.33
N ARG A 231 4.25 20.46 1.59
CA ARG A 231 3.91 19.83 0.34
C ARG A 231 3.96 20.86 -0.78
N SER A 232 4.58 20.48 -1.89
CA SER A 232 4.48 21.19 -3.17
C SER A 232 4.16 20.20 -4.27
N MET A 233 3.16 20.53 -5.08
CA MET A 233 2.84 19.76 -6.30
C MET A 233 3.73 20.28 -7.44
N ILE A 234 4.19 19.40 -8.32
CA ILE A 234 5.10 19.73 -9.42
C ILE A 234 4.48 19.18 -10.72
N SER A 235 4.44 20.00 -11.76
CA SER A 235 3.93 19.63 -13.08
C SER A 235 4.80 18.58 -13.75
N VAL A 236 4.27 18.02 -14.84
CA VAL A 236 4.99 17.10 -15.74
C VAL A 236 6.31 17.69 -16.26
N ASP A 237 6.38 19.01 -16.39
CA ASP A 237 7.57 19.74 -16.86
C ASP A 237 8.54 20.14 -15.72
N GLY A 238 8.23 19.78 -14.48
CA GLY A 238 9.05 20.10 -13.30
C GLY A 238 8.74 21.45 -12.63
N GLN A 239 7.65 22.14 -13.03
CA GLN A 239 7.30 23.46 -12.46
C GLN A 239 6.38 23.34 -11.24
N PRO A 240 6.57 24.13 -10.18
CA PRO A 240 5.63 24.17 -9.06
C PRO A 240 4.19 24.51 -9.51
N LEU A 241 3.22 23.73 -9.04
CA LEU A 241 1.79 23.92 -9.30
C LEU A 241 1.12 24.71 -8.17
N ALA A 242 0.08 25.47 -8.52
CA ALA A 242 -0.75 26.18 -7.54
C ALA A 242 -1.47 25.17 -6.59
N PRO A 243 -1.64 25.50 -5.30
CA PRO A 243 -1.39 26.81 -4.67
C PRO A 243 0.07 27.07 -4.26
N GLY A 244 1.00 26.17 -4.57
CA GLY A 244 2.40 26.25 -4.15
C GLY A 244 2.64 25.47 -2.86
N GLU A 245 3.48 26.03 -1.99
CA GLU A 245 3.94 25.40 -0.75
C GLU A 245 2.85 25.44 0.33
N GLU A 246 2.44 24.26 0.81
CA GLU A 246 1.43 24.13 1.87
C GLU A 246 1.96 23.29 3.02
N ILE A 247 1.74 23.77 4.25
CA ILE A 247 2.09 23.01 5.45
C ILE A 247 1.05 21.89 5.63
N ILE A 248 1.50 20.64 5.67
CA ILE A 248 0.64 19.48 5.95
C ILE A 248 0.68 19.04 7.42
N THR A 249 1.52 19.66 8.24
CA THR A 249 1.59 19.44 9.68
C THR A 249 0.82 20.55 10.43
N PRO A 250 0.49 20.39 11.71
CA PRO A 250 -0.03 21.48 12.51
C PRO A 250 0.97 22.65 12.53
N LYS A 251 0.49 23.86 12.27
CA LYS A 251 1.33 25.07 12.14
C LYS A 251 2.13 25.45 13.40
N ASN A 252 1.88 24.78 14.53
CA ASN A 252 2.58 24.96 15.79
C ASN A 252 3.73 23.95 16.00
N GLY A 253 3.98 23.08 15.02
CA GLY A 253 4.73 21.84 15.21
C GLY A 253 6.23 21.96 14.99
N ASP A 254 6.94 21.09 15.70
CA ASP A 254 8.34 20.69 15.49
C ASP A 254 8.25 19.30 14.84
N ALA A 255 8.15 19.29 13.51
CA ALA A 255 7.84 18.13 12.68
C ALA A 255 8.82 18.02 11.50
N SER A 256 9.21 16.80 11.16
CA SER A 256 10.17 16.52 10.10
C SER A 256 9.95 15.15 9.46
N GLY A 257 10.58 14.93 8.31
CA GLY A 257 10.41 13.74 7.47
C GLY A 257 9.52 14.04 6.27
N GLY A 258 8.66 13.09 5.93
CA GLY A 258 7.78 13.16 4.78
C GLY A 258 8.04 12.11 3.69
N PRO A 259 8.31 10.82 3.97
CA PRO A 259 8.15 9.83 2.92
C PRO A 259 6.70 9.84 2.41
N ILE A 260 6.54 9.71 1.09
CA ILE A 260 5.26 9.73 0.40
C ILE A 260 5.25 8.62 -0.65
N VAL A 261 4.13 7.92 -0.76
CA VAL A 261 3.92 6.86 -1.76
C VAL A 261 2.58 7.08 -2.46
N TRP A 262 2.53 6.84 -3.77
CA TRP A 262 1.28 6.84 -4.56
C TRP A 262 0.73 5.42 -4.63
N VAL A 263 -0.57 5.24 -4.47
CA VAL A 263 -1.23 3.91 -4.48
C VAL A 263 -2.28 3.76 -5.58
N GLY A 264 -2.23 4.61 -6.60
CA GLY A 264 -3.12 4.55 -7.76
C GLY A 264 -4.20 5.63 -7.80
N ASP A 265 -4.74 6.04 -6.64
CA ASP A 265 -5.76 7.10 -6.57
C ASP A 265 -5.51 8.18 -5.49
N ARG A 266 -4.57 7.93 -4.58
CA ARG A 266 -4.19 8.81 -3.47
C ARG A 266 -2.75 8.57 -3.05
N TYR A 267 -2.24 9.45 -2.19
CA TYR A 267 -0.95 9.28 -1.54
C TYR A 267 -1.10 8.87 -0.09
N GLY A 268 -0.19 8.03 0.40
CA GLY A 268 0.10 7.87 1.81
C GLY A 268 1.34 8.69 2.19
N ALA A 269 1.29 9.42 3.30
CA ALA A 269 2.42 10.21 3.79
C ALA A 269 2.62 10.01 5.29
N ALA A 270 3.88 9.95 5.73
CA ALA A 270 4.22 9.83 7.14
C ALA A 270 5.26 10.88 7.57
N TRP A 271 5.32 11.19 8.87
CA TRP A 271 6.31 12.12 9.43
C TRP A 271 6.46 11.92 10.93
N GLN A 272 7.55 12.41 11.52
CA GLN A 272 7.68 12.57 12.96
C GLN A 272 7.25 13.97 13.41
N ASP A 273 6.58 14.09 14.56
CA ASP A 273 6.01 15.33 15.05
C ASP A 273 5.98 15.37 16.58
N ARG A 274 6.35 16.51 17.15
CA ARG A 274 6.38 16.74 18.59
C ARG A 274 5.11 17.37 19.17
N ARG A 275 4.00 17.42 18.42
CA ARG A 275 2.74 18.06 18.85
C ARG A 275 2.19 17.56 20.20
N ASP A 276 2.54 16.33 20.58
CA ASP A 276 2.05 15.64 21.79
C ASP A 276 3.12 15.49 22.90
N GLY A 277 4.28 16.15 22.77
CA GLY A 277 5.32 16.19 23.81
C GLY A 277 6.67 15.65 23.34
N ASP A 278 6.75 14.36 23.05
CA ASP A 278 7.91 13.70 22.42
C ASP A 278 7.69 13.55 20.92
N TYR A 279 8.75 13.26 20.16
CA TYR A 279 8.59 12.95 18.73
C TYR A 279 7.82 11.65 18.60
N GLU A 280 6.72 11.71 17.87
CA GLU A 280 5.86 10.57 17.57
C GLU A 280 5.61 10.52 16.07
N VAL A 281 5.36 9.34 15.54
CA VAL A 281 5.11 9.13 14.11
C VAL A 281 3.63 9.31 13.82
N TYR A 282 3.33 10.01 12.73
CA TYR A 282 2.00 10.24 12.22
C TYR A 282 1.91 9.86 10.75
N PHE A 283 0.68 9.55 10.32
CA PHE A 283 0.34 9.22 8.95
C PHE A 283 -0.92 9.96 8.50
N SER A 284 -1.00 10.33 7.23
CA SER A 284 -2.22 10.82 6.59
C SER A 284 -2.29 10.38 5.15
N LEU A 285 -3.53 10.22 4.68
CA LEU A 285 -3.83 10.13 3.26
C LEU A 285 -3.95 11.52 2.66
N LEU A 286 -3.43 11.68 1.44
CA LEU A 286 -3.57 12.89 0.62
C LEU A 286 -4.23 12.52 -0.71
N ASP A 287 -5.15 13.35 -1.21
CA ASP A 287 -5.76 13.17 -2.53
C ASP A 287 -4.74 13.43 -3.67
N GLU A 288 -5.14 13.22 -4.92
CA GLU A 288 -4.30 13.46 -6.11
C GLU A 288 -3.75 14.91 -6.19
N LYS A 289 -4.37 15.87 -5.50
CA LYS A 289 -3.92 17.27 -5.43
C LYS A 289 -3.00 17.53 -4.23
N GLY A 290 -2.63 16.49 -3.49
CA GLY A 290 -1.83 16.53 -2.28
C GLY A 290 -2.55 17.14 -1.07
N GLN A 291 -3.88 17.21 -1.09
CA GLN A 291 -4.69 17.72 0.03
C GLN A 291 -5.09 16.59 0.97
N LYS A 292 -5.15 16.86 2.28
CA LYS A 292 -5.56 15.83 3.25
C LYS A 292 -6.98 15.31 2.97
N VAL A 293 -7.12 13.99 2.93
CA VAL A 293 -8.42 13.31 2.87
C VAL A 293 -9.12 13.41 4.24
N GLU A 294 -10.45 13.29 4.25
CA GLU A 294 -11.25 13.26 5.48
C GLU A 294 -10.78 12.14 6.43
N GLY A 295 -10.82 12.40 7.75
CA GLY A 295 -10.29 11.50 8.79
C GLY A 295 -9.00 12.00 9.44
N GLY A 296 -8.22 12.85 8.77
CA GLY A 296 -7.06 13.56 9.35
C GLY A 296 -5.88 12.66 9.72
N ASP A 297 -5.02 13.16 10.62
CA ASP A 297 -3.76 12.51 10.99
C ASP A 297 -3.99 11.34 11.95
N ARG A 298 -3.44 10.18 11.61
CA ARG A 298 -3.34 9.03 12.52
C ARG A 298 -2.01 9.08 13.25
N ARG A 299 -2.05 9.04 14.58
CA ARG A 299 -0.84 8.85 15.39
C ARG A 299 -0.51 7.35 15.42
N LEU A 300 0.70 7.00 15.01
CA LEU A 300 1.14 5.61 14.89
C LEU A 300 1.87 5.13 16.16
N SER A 301 2.68 5.98 16.77
CA SER A 301 3.48 5.62 17.93
C SER A 301 2.99 6.32 19.21
N ARG A 302 3.24 5.67 20.35
CA ARG A 302 3.02 6.19 21.70
C ARG A 302 4.18 5.76 22.59
N ALA A 303 5.33 6.37 22.38
CA ALA A 303 6.56 6.01 23.08
C ALA A 303 6.80 6.93 24.30
N PRO A 304 7.35 6.43 25.41
CA PRO A 304 7.92 7.26 26.48
C PRO A 304 9.24 7.96 26.09
N GLY A 305 9.67 7.84 24.83
CA GLY A 305 10.88 8.42 24.25
C GLY A 305 10.62 8.84 22.80
N PHE A 306 11.67 9.02 21.98
CA PHE A 306 11.50 9.50 20.61
C PHE A 306 11.19 8.38 19.61
N SER A 307 10.18 8.61 18.77
CA SER A 307 9.89 7.86 17.56
C SER A 307 10.20 8.74 16.33
N VAL A 308 11.25 8.41 15.58
CA VAL A 308 11.85 9.26 14.53
C VAL A 308 12.33 8.46 13.33
N ASN A 309 12.69 9.17 12.25
CA ASN A 309 13.25 8.61 11.02
C ASN A 309 12.34 7.56 10.38
N VAL A 310 11.06 7.92 10.21
CA VAL A 310 10.08 7.06 9.55
C VAL A 310 10.38 6.92 8.06
N THR A 311 10.36 5.68 7.57
CA THR A 311 10.23 5.33 6.14
C THR A 311 8.83 4.76 5.89
N LEU A 312 8.37 4.78 4.64
CA LEU A 312 7.03 4.33 4.25
C LEU A 312 7.12 3.44 3.01
N THR A 313 6.51 2.26 3.10
CA THR A 313 6.37 1.31 2.00
C THR A 313 4.90 1.01 1.74
N TRP A 314 4.57 0.70 0.49
CA TRP A 314 3.28 0.15 0.05
C TRP A 314 3.54 -1.25 -0.53
N ASN A 315 2.73 -2.24 -0.14
CA ASN A 315 2.87 -3.64 -0.59
C ASN A 315 1.68 -4.10 -1.44
N ASP A 316 1.03 -3.18 -2.16
CA ASP A 316 -0.17 -3.43 -2.98
C ASP A 316 -1.45 -3.74 -2.21
N ALA A 317 -1.40 -3.73 -0.87
CA ALA A 317 -2.58 -3.87 -0.02
C ALA A 317 -2.59 -2.92 1.19
N GLU A 318 -1.42 -2.67 1.78
CA GLU A 318 -1.24 -1.98 3.05
C GLU A 318 -0.07 -1.00 3.00
N PHE A 319 -0.19 0.09 3.74
CA PHE A 319 0.95 0.94 4.07
C PHE A 319 1.68 0.37 5.27
N ILE A 320 3.01 0.30 5.15
CA ILE A 320 3.89 -0.20 6.21
C ILE A 320 4.95 0.86 6.52
N PRO A 321 4.65 1.83 7.40
CA PRO A 321 5.66 2.69 7.99
C PRO A 321 6.57 1.91 8.95
N VAL A 322 7.88 2.17 8.86
CA VAL A 322 8.91 1.65 9.76
C VAL A 322 9.69 2.83 10.35
N TRP A 323 9.92 2.86 11.66
CA TRP A 323 10.61 3.96 12.34
C TRP A 323 11.54 3.48 13.45
N GLN A 324 12.43 4.37 13.91
CA GLN A 324 13.26 4.15 15.09
C GLN A 324 12.52 4.63 16.33
N ASP A 325 12.59 3.86 17.41
CA ASP A 325 11.83 4.10 18.62
C ASP A 325 12.69 3.87 19.87
N GLU A 326 12.75 4.88 20.75
CA GLU A 326 13.55 4.86 21.97
C GLU A 326 12.78 4.32 23.18
N ARG A 327 11.57 3.75 23.01
CA ARG A 327 10.74 3.29 24.14
C ARG A 327 11.41 2.28 25.06
N ASN A 328 12.41 1.57 24.56
CA ASN A 328 13.17 0.53 25.26
C ASN A 328 14.56 1.01 25.76
N GLY A 329 14.87 2.31 25.63
CA GLY A 329 16.10 2.95 26.14
C GLY A 329 17.26 3.07 25.13
N LEU A 330 17.30 2.20 24.12
CA LEU A 330 18.08 2.39 22.89
C LEU A 330 17.10 2.39 21.71
N PHE A 331 17.50 2.94 20.57
CA PHE A 331 16.67 2.88 19.38
C PHE A 331 16.49 1.43 18.93
N ASP A 332 15.23 1.04 18.75
CA ASP A 332 14.80 -0.18 18.09
C ASP A 332 13.84 0.16 16.96
N LEU A 333 13.71 -0.72 15.97
CA LEU A 333 12.82 -0.50 14.86
C LEU A 333 11.43 -1.03 15.17
N PHE A 334 10.43 -0.22 14.88
CA PHE A 334 9.01 -0.58 14.98
C PHE A 334 8.31 -0.32 13.66
N ALA A 335 7.22 -1.06 13.45
CA ALA A 335 6.36 -0.91 12.29
C ALA A 335 4.88 -0.94 12.68
N GLN A 336 4.04 -0.44 11.78
CA GLN A 336 2.59 -0.47 11.91
C GLN A 336 2.00 -0.85 10.56
N ARG A 337 1.05 -1.78 10.55
CA ARG A 337 0.24 -2.07 9.35
C ARG A 337 -0.94 -1.12 9.28
N ILE A 338 -1.22 -0.61 8.10
CA ILE A 338 -2.30 0.35 7.84
C ILE A 338 -3.00 -0.06 6.55
N ASP A 339 -4.33 -0.22 6.59
CA ASP A 339 -5.09 -0.53 5.38
C ASP A 339 -5.08 0.63 4.36
N ILE A 340 -5.58 0.37 3.16
CA ILE A 340 -5.66 1.37 2.08
C ILE A 340 -6.48 2.62 2.45
N ASP A 341 -7.42 2.51 3.38
CA ASP A 341 -8.26 3.61 3.89
C ASP A 341 -7.60 4.36 5.07
N GLY A 342 -6.41 3.94 5.46
CA GLY A 342 -5.62 4.55 6.53
C GLY A 342 -6.00 4.05 7.94
N ASN A 343 -6.77 2.98 8.09
CA ASN A 343 -7.09 2.42 9.40
C ASN A 343 -5.92 1.55 9.89
N LEU A 344 -5.65 1.62 11.20
CA LEU A 344 -4.58 0.84 11.82
C LEU A 344 -4.99 -0.63 11.96
N ILE A 345 -4.14 -1.53 11.49
CA ILE A 345 -4.31 -2.99 11.63
C ILE A 345 -3.38 -3.47 12.73
N GLY A 346 -3.95 -3.94 13.85
CA GLY A 346 -3.18 -4.43 14.98
C GLY A 346 -2.38 -3.36 15.73
N ASP A 347 -1.52 -3.81 16.65
CA ASP A 347 -0.62 -2.95 17.44
C ASP A 347 0.72 -2.73 16.72
N ASN A 348 1.56 -1.81 17.22
CA ASN A 348 2.92 -1.65 16.71
C ASN A 348 3.73 -2.95 16.90
N VAL A 349 4.45 -3.37 15.86
CA VAL A 349 5.32 -4.56 15.87
C VAL A 349 6.77 -4.12 16.03
N GLN A 350 7.48 -4.70 17.01
CA GLN A 350 8.92 -4.49 17.17
C GLN A 350 9.68 -5.40 16.20
N LEU A 351 10.49 -4.81 15.32
CA LEU A 351 11.22 -5.53 14.27
C LEU A 351 12.65 -5.92 14.70
N THR A 352 13.27 -5.11 15.56
CA THR A 352 14.62 -5.33 16.07
C THR A 352 14.65 -5.26 17.59
N GLU A 353 15.66 -5.88 18.18
CA GLU A 353 16.02 -5.70 19.58
C GLU A 353 17.46 -5.20 19.67
N ALA A 354 17.70 -4.19 20.50
CA ALA A 354 19.02 -3.65 20.73
C ALA A 354 19.89 -4.75 21.35
N SER A 355 20.84 -5.26 20.56
CA SER A 355 21.73 -6.35 20.98
C SER A 355 23.07 -5.79 21.43
N ASN A 356 23.64 -6.34 22.51
CA ASN A 356 24.94 -5.94 23.06
C ASN A 356 25.09 -4.44 23.37
N GLY A 357 23.98 -3.72 23.57
CA GLY A 357 23.98 -2.28 23.83
C GLY A 357 24.15 -1.38 22.60
N LEU A 358 24.00 -1.91 21.39
CA LEU A 358 24.01 -1.15 20.15
C LEU A 358 22.56 -0.83 19.73
N GLY A 359 22.30 0.44 19.41
CA GLY A 359 21.00 0.88 18.89
C GLY A 359 20.82 0.51 17.42
N ASN A 360 19.58 0.51 16.96
CA ASN A 360 19.17 0.25 15.57
C ASN A 360 18.59 1.55 14.98
N GLU A 361 19.25 2.06 13.94
CA GLU A 361 19.03 3.39 13.39
C GLU A 361 18.99 3.37 11.85
N ALA A 362 18.60 4.50 11.27
CA ALA A 362 18.35 4.77 9.85
C ALA A 362 17.64 3.62 9.09
N PRO A 363 16.39 3.27 9.44
CA PRO A 363 15.68 2.21 8.76
C PRO A 363 15.35 2.60 7.32
N SER A 364 15.46 1.63 6.44
CA SER A 364 14.88 1.64 5.11
C SER A 364 14.09 0.34 4.92
N ALA A 365 12.99 0.41 4.18
CA ALA A 365 12.09 -0.72 3.96
C ALA A 365 11.63 -0.76 2.51
N ALA A 366 11.39 -1.97 2.01
CA ALA A 366 10.82 -2.21 0.70
C ALA A 366 9.88 -3.41 0.74
N ALA A 367 8.75 -3.32 0.02
CA ALA A 367 7.87 -4.45 -0.22
C ALA A 367 8.56 -5.39 -1.22
N GLY A 368 8.50 -6.69 -0.95
CA GLY A 368 8.86 -7.74 -1.90
C GLY A 368 7.67 -8.63 -2.18
N GLN A 369 7.92 -9.82 -2.74
CA GLN A 369 6.85 -10.70 -3.21
C GLN A 369 5.90 -11.19 -2.12
N GLY A 370 6.40 -11.57 -0.94
CA GLY A 370 5.60 -12.14 0.16
C GLY A 370 5.62 -11.35 1.46
N GLY A 371 6.14 -10.11 1.45
CA GLY A 371 6.27 -9.30 2.66
C GLY A 371 7.19 -8.10 2.47
N ILE A 372 8.03 -7.82 3.48
CA ILE A 372 8.96 -6.68 3.44
C ILE A 372 10.39 -7.08 3.77
N GLY A 373 11.34 -6.34 3.21
CA GLY A 373 12.74 -6.34 3.61
C GLY A 373 13.05 -5.03 4.33
N VAL A 374 13.74 -5.10 5.47
CA VAL A 374 14.12 -3.94 6.28
C VAL A 374 15.63 -3.93 6.45
N ALA A 375 16.26 -2.82 6.09
CA ALA A 375 17.69 -2.57 6.27
C ALA A 375 17.91 -1.45 7.30
N TRP A 376 18.95 -1.55 8.12
CA TRP A 376 19.26 -0.54 9.13
C TRP A 376 20.74 -0.49 9.47
N SER A 377 21.14 0.61 10.12
CA SER A 377 22.45 0.77 10.72
C SER A 377 22.38 0.38 12.20
N THR A 378 23.35 -0.36 12.71
CA THR A 378 23.50 -0.57 14.16
C THR A 378 24.93 -0.33 14.57
N GLY A 379 25.14 0.32 15.72
CA GLY A 379 26.49 0.67 16.11
C GLY A 379 26.62 1.54 17.35
N ASP A 380 27.85 1.93 17.59
CA ASP A 380 28.27 2.89 18.60
C ASP A 380 29.31 3.86 18.00
N ALA A 381 30.00 4.64 18.83
CA ALA A 381 31.00 5.60 18.37
C ALA A 381 32.20 4.97 17.61
N THR A 382 32.36 3.65 17.65
CA THR A 382 33.53 2.92 17.11
C THR A 382 33.19 1.81 16.14
N THR A 383 32.00 1.21 16.24
CA THR A 383 31.60 0.04 15.45
C THR A 383 30.29 0.33 14.75
N HIS A 384 30.23 0.13 13.42
CA HIS A 384 29.00 0.39 12.63
C HIS A 384 28.73 -0.76 11.66
N PHE A 385 27.54 -1.35 11.76
CA PHE A 385 27.07 -2.43 10.92
C PHE A 385 25.90 -1.98 10.06
N ILE A 386 25.86 -2.46 8.82
CA ILE A 386 24.63 -2.51 8.04
C ILE A 386 24.02 -3.90 8.22
N GLN A 387 22.77 -3.93 8.65
CA GLN A 387 22.01 -5.16 8.87
C GLN A 387 20.74 -5.16 8.03
N PHE A 388 20.23 -6.35 7.77
CA PHE A 388 19.05 -6.59 6.96
C PHE A 388 18.27 -7.79 7.48
N ARG A 389 16.94 -7.76 7.34
CA ARG A 389 16.05 -8.88 7.66
C ARG A 389 14.76 -8.79 6.85
N THR A 390 14.19 -9.96 6.53
CA THR A 390 12.89 -10.08 5.87
C THR A 390 11.79 -10.49 6.84
N PHE A 391 10.57 -10.03 6.54
CA PHE A 391 9.36 -10.28 7.31
C PHE A 391 8.22 -10.66 6.36
N THR A 392 7.25 -11.44 6.84
CA THR A 392 5.99 -11.71 6.12
C THR A 392 5.13 -10.45 6.01
N ALA A 393 4.03 -10.51 5.24
CA ALA A 393 3.04 -9.44 5.19
C ALA A 393 2.47 -9.08 6.58
N GLU A 394 2.35 -10.07 7.47
CA GLU A 394 1.91 -9.89 8.86
C GLU A 394 3.01 -9.34 9.78
N LEU A 395 4.21 -9.08 9.26
CA LEU A 395 5.40 -8.64 9.98
C LEU A 395 6.02 -9.70 10.91
N ASP A 396 5.74 -10.98 10.66
CA ASP A 396 6.45 -12.07 11.32
C ASP A 396 7.84 -12.24 10.70
N PRO A 397 8.91 -12.47 11.49
CA PRO A 397 10.22 -12.64 10.91
C PRO A 397 10.31 -13.86 10.00
N ARG A 398 10.78 -13.64 8.77
CA ARG A 398 10.93 -14.69 7.75
C ARG A 398 12.36 -15.23 7.65
N SER A 399 13.35 -14.38 7.90
CA SER A 399 14.77 -14.74 7.91
C SER A 399 15.45 -14.44 9.24
N ASP A 400 16.67 -14.95 9.40
CA ASP A 400 17.61 -14.48 10.42
C ASP A 400 18.16 -13.10 10.03
N VAL A 401 18.76 -12.40 11.01
CA VAL A 401 19.43 -11.12 10.74
C VAL A 401 20.68 -11.35 9.89
N VAL A 402 20.73 -10.70 8.73
CA VAL A 402 21.86 -10.69 7.81
C VAL A 402 22.75 -9.48 8.14
N THR A 403 24.04 -9.70 8.42
CA THR A 403 25.00 -8.62 8.64
C THR A 403 25.85 -8.43 7.38
N LEU A 404 25.79 -7.25 6.79
CA LEU A 404 26.38 -6.93 5.48
C LEU A 404 27.75 -6.25 5.57
N THR A 405 28.15 -5.76 6.75
CA THR A 405 29.47 -5.12 6.95
C THR A 405 30.21 -5.71 8.15
N THR A 406 31.51 -5.44 8.26
CA THR A 406 32.37 -6.04 9.29
C THR A 406 32.36 -5.30 10.62
N GLY A 407 31.81 -4.07 10.66
CA GLY A 407 31.89 -3.19 11.83
C GLY A 407 33.18 -2.36 11.91
N GLU A 408 34.16 -2.64 11.05
CA GLU A 408 35.49 -2.02 11.10
C GLU A 408 35.52 -0.59 10.51
N THR A 409 34.50 -0.25 9.72
CA THR A 409 34.36 1.02 9.03
C THR A 409 32.99 1.65 9.33
N ASP A 410 32.89 2.97 9.18
CA ASP A 410 31.70 3.80 9.43
C ASP A 410 30.69 3.70 8.28
N ALA A 411 30.10 2.52 8.11
CA ALA A 411 29.02 2.24 7.18
C ALA A 411 27.67 2.69 7.76
N VAL A 412 26.91 3.50 7.01
CA VAL A 412 25.70 4.15 7.53
C VAL A 412 24.65 4.40 6.43
N TYR A 413 23.41 4.68 6.87
CA TYR A 413 22.28 5.12 6.06
C TYR A 413 21.99 4.18 4.88
N PRO A 414 21.61 2.91 5.15
CA PRO A 414 21.22 2.00 4.11
C PRO A 414 19.91 2.42 3.45
N THR A 415 19.78 2.08 2.18
CA THR A 415 18.53 2.06 1.43
C THR A 415 18.29 0.63 0.94
N VAL A 416 17.03 0.19 0.88
CA VAL A 416 16.66 -1.11 0.34
C VAL A 416 15.54 -0.96 -0.70
N VAL A 417 15.64 -1.73 -1.78
CA VAL A 417 14.60 -1.87 -2.79
C VAL A 417 14.40 -3.34 -3.13
N TRP A 418 13.20 -3.70 -3.59
CA TRP A 418 12.97 -4.99 -4.24
C TRP A 418 13.18 -4.86 -5.74
N ASN A 419 13.92 -5.80 -6.33
CA ASN A 419 14.18 -5.82 -7.76
C ASN A 419 13.96 -7.25 -8.28
N ARG A 420 12.81 -7.48 -8.91
CA ARG A 420 12.33 -8.76 -9.46
C ARG A 420 12.20 -9.89 -8.42
N ASP A 421 13.30 -10.46 -7.98
CA ASP A 421 13.38 -11.67 -7.15
C ASP A 421 14.21 -11.49 -5.86
N ARG A 422 14.73 -10.29 -5.62
CA ARG A 422 15.69 -10.02 -4.53
C ARG A 422 15.57 -8.63 -3.95
N TYR A 423 16.01 -8.51 -2.71
CA TYR A 423 16.29 -7.22 -2.08
C TYR A 423 17.69 -6.75 -2.46
N VAL A 424 17.84 -5.47 -2.80
CA VAL A 424 19.14 -4.83 -2.96
C VAL A 424 19.28 -3.73 -1.93
N ILE A 425 20.31 -3.87 -1.10
CA ILE A 425 20.63 -2.96 -0.01
C ILE A 425 21.86 -2.17 -0.43
N ALA A 426 21.77 -0.84 -0.50
CA ALA A 426 22.91 0.05 -0.76
C ALA A 426 23.18 0.97 0.43
N TRP A 427 24.44 1.33 0.64
CA TRP A 427 24.86 2.24 1.70
C TRP A 427 26.11 3.01 1.27
N PHE A 428 26.51 3.99 2.09
CA PHE A 428 27.82 4.60 1.96
C PHE A 428 28.63 4.45 3.24
N ASP A 429 29.95 4.54 3.11
CA ASP A 429 30.87 4.42 4.22
C ASP A 429 31.75 5.65 4.34
N LYS A 430 31.74 6.29 5.52
CA LYS A 430 32.46 7.55 5.74
C LYS A 430 33.98 7.34 5.77
N SER A 431 34.41 6.14 6.13
CA SER A 431 35.81 5.79 6.46
C SER A 431 36.45 4.79 5.50
N ALA A 432 35.67 4.08 4.69
CA ALA A 432 36.17 3.07 3.75
C ALA A 432 37.21 3.64 2.78
N SER A 433 38.12 2.75 2.36
CA SER A 433 39.11 2.97 1.32
C SER A 433 39.18 1.72 0.44
N PRO A 434 38.77 1.78 -0.84
CA PRO A 434 38.31 2.97 -1.56
C PRO A 434 36.96 3.49 -1.06
N LYS A 435 36.67 4.76 -1.38
CA LYS A 435 35.35 5.36 -1.16
C LYS A 435 34.47 5.07 -2.38
N ALA A 436 33.25 4.63 -2.11
CA ALA A 436 32.24 4.30 -3.11
C ALA A 436 30.86 4.23 -2.44
N ILE A 437 29.81 4.12 -3.24
CA ILE A 437 28.55 3.50 -2.83
C ILE A 437 28.74 2.00 -2.89
N TYR A 438 28.36 1.30 -1.83
CA TYR A 438 28.40 -0.16 -1.75
C TYR A 438 26.98 -0.69 -1.78
N ALA A 439 26.80 -1.88 -2.35
CA ALA A 439 25.53 -2.59 -2.29
C ALA A 439 25.74 -4.11 -2.17
N SER A 440 24.70 -4.79 -1.70
CA SER A 440 24.60 -6.24 -1.62
C SER A 440 23.19 -6.66 -2.02
N ALA A 441 23.08 -7.82 -2.67
CA ALA A 441 21.79 -8.40 -3.04
C ALA A 441 21.51 -9.61 -2.14
N VAL A 442 20.29 -9.69 -1.62
CA VAL A 442 19.84 -10.69 -0.64
C VAL A 442 18.49 -11.27 -1.07
N SER A 443 18.33 -12.59 -0.96
CA SER A 443 17.08 -13.26 -1.27
C SER A 443 15.99 -12.98 -0.22
N GLU A 444 14.75 -13.37 -0.51
CA GLU A 444 13.64 -13.26 0.44
C GLU A 444 13.85 -14.10 1.71
N ASP A 445 14.65 -15.15 1.63
CA ASP A 445 14.98 -16.03 2.76
C ASP A 445 16.26 -15.59 3.51
N GLY A 446 16.84 -14.45 3.14
CA GLY A 446 18.02 -13.88 3.81
C GLY A 446 19.37 -14.43 3.32
N GLU A 447 19.41 -15.12 2.18
CA GLU A 447 20.67 -15.57 1.58
C GLU A 447 21.35 -14.40 0.84
N ILE A 448 22.63 -14.16 1.10
CA ILE A 448 23.42 -13.18 0.34
C ILE A 448 23.68 -13.74 -1.06
N LEU A 449 23.00 -13.20 -2.06
CA LEU A 449 23.14 -13.54 -3.48
C LEU A 449 24.39 -12.87 -4.08
N THR A 450 24.57 -11.58 -3.77
CA THR A 450 25.73 -10.79 -4.19
C THR A 450 26.36 -10.15 -2.96
N PRO A 451 27.62 -10.46 -2.64
CA PRO A 451 28.29 -9.88 -1.48
C PRO A 451 28.49 -8.36 -1.64
N PRO A 452 28.77 -7.64 -0.53
CA PRO A 452 29.09 -6.22 -0.55
C PRO A 452 30.09 -5.84 -1.66
N THR A 453 29.62 -5.06 -2.63
CA THR A 453 30.36 -4.70 -3.84
C THR A 453 30.18 -3.20 -4.13
N PRO A 454 31.23 -2.47 -4.57
CA PRO A 454 31.08 -1.08 -4.98
C PRO A 454 30.24 -0.98 -6.28
N ILE A 455 29.21 -0.15 -6.25
CA ILE A 455 28.32 0.13 -7.40
C ILE A 455 28.57 1.50 -8.04
N SER A 456 29.32 2.37 -7.37
CA SER A 456 29.88 3.58 -7.98
C SER A 456 31.38 3.42 -8.22
N ASN A 457 31.97 4.28 -9.04
CA ASN A 457 33.40 4.27 -9.34
C ASN A 457 34.24 4.43 -8.06
N PRO A 458 34.98 3.39 -7.62
CA PRO A 458 35.72 3.43 -6.37
C PRO A 458 36.92 4.38 -6.48
N GLY A 459 37.10 5.25 -5.49
CA GLY A 459 38.14 6.27 -5.58
C GLY A 459 38.50 6.96 -4.26
N PRO A 460 39.25 8.07 -4.34
CA PRO A 460 39.59 8.91 -3.19
C PRO A 460 38.46 9.88 -2.80
N PHE A 461 37.47 10.04 -3.67
CA PHE A 461 36.34 10.97 -3.55
C PHE A 461 35.17 10.31 -2.84
N ARG A 462 34.42 11.08 -2.08
CA ARG A 462 33.32 10.61 -1.23
C ARG A 462 32.04 10.51 -2.07
N SER A 463 31.52 9.30 -2.21
CA SER A 463 30.14 9.07 -2.65
C SER A 463 29.22 8.87 -1.42
N ARG A 464 28.00 9.44 -1.43
CA ARG A 464 27.04 9.43 -0.30
C ARG A 464 25.59 9.40 -0.75
N TYR A 465 24.69 9.10 0.20
CA TYR A 465 23.24 9.19 0.06
C TYR A 465 22.69 8.48 -1.19
N PRO A 466 22.91 7.17 -1.32
CA PRO A 466 22.40 6.43 -2.46
C PRO A 466 20.88 6.35 -2.42
N PHE A 467 20.27 6.57 -3.57
CA PHE A 467 18.89 6.24 -3.88
C PHE A 467 18.90 5.20 -4.99
N LEU A 468 18.09 4.16 -4.87
CA LEU A 468 17.96 3.11 -5.87
C LEU A 468 16.56 3.14 -6.48
N ARG A 469 16.46 3.03 -7.80
CA ARG A 469 15.21 2.79 -8.52
C ARG A 469 15.28 1.42 -9.20
N PRO A 470 14.43 0.46 -8.80
CA PRO A 470 14.37 -0.85 -9.45
C PRO A 470 13.72 -0.76 -10.83
N LEU A 471 14.26 -1.57 -11.75
CA LEU A 471 13.80 -1.70 -13.13
C LEU A 471 13.52 -3.17 -13.50
N GLY A 472 13.56 -4.09 -12.53
CA GLY A 472 13.36 -5.53 -12.73
C GLY A 472 14.66 -6.27 -13.02
N ASP A 473 15.31 -6.00 -14.15
CA ASP A 473 16.58 -6.65 -14.55
C ASP A 473 17.83 -5.92 -14.02
N ARG A 474 17.66 -4.63 -13.74
CA ARG A 474 18.74 -3.69 -13.39
C ARG A 474 18.22 -2.66 -12.39
N LEU A 475 19.13 -1.81 -11.92
CA LEU A 475 18.82 -0.71 -11.00
C LEU A 475 19.41 0.59 -11.56
N LEU A 476 18.69 1.68 -11.41
CA LEU A 476 19.26 3.02 -11.52
C LEU A 476 19.66 3.49 -10.11
N ALA A 477 20.95 3.71 -9.90
CA ALA A 477 21.48 4.29 -8.67
C ALA A 477 21.76 5.77 -8.87
N ILE A 478 21.22 6.61 -7.97
CA ILE A 478 21.44 8.06 -7.92
C ILE A 478 22.11 8.38 -6.59
N TYR A 479 23.19 9.14 -6.60
CA TYR A 479 23.98 9.40 -5.39
C TYR A 479 24.72 10.73 -5.48
N SER A 480 25.23 11.20 -4.35
CA SER A 480 26.03 12.43 -4.24
C SER A 480 27.52 12.10 -4.27
N ASP A 481 28.34 12.86 -4.99
CA ASP A 481 29.78 12.61 -5.13
C ASP A 481 30.60 13.90 -5.20
N ASP A 482 31.76 13.95 -4.52
CA ASP A 482 32.65 15.14 -4.47
C ASP A 482 33.84 15.09 -5.47
N ARG A 483 33.79 14.19 -6.45
CA ARG A 483 34.89 14.00 -7.43
C ARG A 483 35.23 15.22 -8.27
N ASP A 484 34.27 16.11 -8.50
CA ASP A 484 34.50 17.32 -9.29
C ASP A 484 35.34 18.36 -8.54
N GLN A 485 35.45 18.24 -7.21
CA GLN A 485 36.14 19.21 -6.35
C GLN A 485 35.60 20.65 -6.54
N ASN A 486 34.29 20.77 -6.76
CA ASN A 486 33.58 22.03 -7.06
C ASN A 486 32.97 22.68 -5.79
N ASP A 487 33.71 22.70 -4.69
CA ASP A 487 33.25 23.24 -3.39
C ASP A 487 32.02 22.51 -2.79
N GLY A 488 31.80 21.23 -3.12
CA GLY A 488 30.71 20.42 -2.57
C GLY A 488 30.48 19.08 -3.29
N TYR A 489 29.35 18.44 -3.01
CA TYR A 489 28.87 17.24 -3.70
C TYR A 489 27.98 17.58 -4.90
N GLU A 490 28.07 16.78 -5.96
CA GLU A 490 27.16 16.82 -7.11
C GLU A 490 26.40 15.50 -7.20
N LEU A 491 25.20 15.53 -7.80
CA LEU A 491 24.45 14.31 -8.07
C LEU A 491 24.99 13.58 -9.29
N TYR A 492 25.05 12.27 -9.18
CA TYR A 492 25.45 11.34 -10.22
C TYR A 492 24.43 10.21 -10.35
N ALA A 493 24.29 9.67 -11.56
CA ALA A 493 23.51 8.47 -11.82
C ALA A 493 24.35 7.39 -12.52
N VAL A 494 24.07 6.13 -12.21
CA VAL A 494 24.64 4.95 -12.89
C VAL A 494 23.61 3.83 -12.92
N THR A 495 23.52 3.11 -14.03
CA THR A 495 22.74 1.88 -14.13
C THR A 495 23.63 0.69 -13.81
N VAL A 496 23.15 -0.20 -12.95
CA VAL A 496 23.83 -1.45 -12.57
C VAL A 496 22.94 -2.65 -12.85
N ASN A 497 23.52 -3.78 -13.27
CA ASN A 497 22.76 -5.01 -13.53
C ASN A 497 22.42 -5.77 -12.23
N ALA A 498 21.74 -6.92 -12.36
CA ALA A 498 21.40 -7.81 -11.24
C ALA A 498 22.60 -8.31 -10.40
N ASP A 499 23.80 -8.35 -11.00
CA ASP A 499 25.06 -8.69 -10.31
C ASP A 499 25.72 -7.47 -9.64
N LEU A 500 25.03 -6.33 -9.63
CA LEU A 500 25.50 -5.04 -9.11
C LEU A 500 26.73 -4.48 -9.85
N ALA A 501 26.95 -4.92 -11.10
CA ALA A 501 28.00 -4.38 -11.95
C ALA A 501 27.49 -3.15 -12.74
N PRO A 502 28.24 -2.02 -12.77
CA PRO A 502 27.90 -0.88 -13.62
C PRO A 502 27.84 -1.25 -15.10
N ILE A 503 26.72 -0.93 -15.74
CA ILE A 503 26.47 -1.17 -17.17
C ILE A 503 26.26 0.13 -17.96
N SER A 504 26.20 1.28 -17.29
CA SER A 504 26.27 2.61 -17.91
C SER A 504 27.54 3.35 -17.49
N ALA A 505 27.89 4.40 -18.22
CA ALA A 505 28.78 5.42 -17.68
C ALA A 505 28.10 6.16 -16.53
N GLU A 506 28.87 6.65 -15.57
CA GLU A 506 28.36 7.52 -14.51
C GLU A 506 28.11 8.91 -15.08
N GLN A 507 26.90 9.43 -14.87
CA GLN A 507 26.42 10.67 -15.47
C GLN A 507 26.24 11.72 -14.38
N ARG A 508 26.83 12.91 -14.56
CA ARG A 508 26.63 14.05 -13.66
C ARG A 508 25.28 14.73 -13.95
N LEU A 509 24.54 15.05 -12.89
CA LEU A 509 23.18 15.60 -12.98
C LEU A 509 23.08 17.05 -12.52
N THR A 510 23.93 17.46 -11.58
CA THR A 510 24.00 18.83 -11.07
C THR A 510 25.35 19.44 -11.37
N PHE A 511 25.38 20.75 -11.55
CA PHE A 511 26.58 21.48 -12.01
C PHE A 511 26.90 22.71 -11.17
N ALA A 512 26.08 23.00 -10.16
CA ALA A 512 26.20 24.19 -9.35
C ALA A 512 27.22 23.98 -8.22
N PRO A 513 28.03 24.99 -7.88
CA PRO A 513 28.93 24.87 -6.73
C PRO A 513 28.11 24.63 -5.46
N ARG A 514 28.76 24.03 -4.45
CA ARG A 514 28.15 23.57 -3.18
C ARG A 514 27.47 22.21 -3.26
N ASP A 515 26.72 21.84 -2.24
CA ASP A 515 26.24 20.50 -1.96
C ASP A 515 24.86 20.25 -2.59
N SER A 516 24.83 19.47 -3.65
CA SER A 516 23.63 18.76 -4.11
C SER A 516 23.58 17.36 -3.47
N ILE A 517 22.71 17.16 -2.48
CA ILE A 517 22.66 15.93 -1.69
C ILE A 517 21.27 15.38 -1.41
N SER A 518 21.23 14.14 -0.92
CA SER A 518 20.02 13.46 -0.45
C SER A 518 18.94 13.36 -1.53
N PRO A 519 19.29 12.75 -2.69
CA PRO A 519 18.33 12.57 -3.78
C PRO A 519 17.22 11.62 -3.36
N VAL A 520 15.99 11.93 -3.76
CA VAL A 520 14.85 11.00 -3.77
C VAL A 520 14.21 11.07 -5.16
N ALA A 521 13.83 9.93 -5.72
CA ALA A 521 13.41 9.89 -7.11
C ALA A 521 12.21 8.97 -7.36
N THR A 522 11.47 9.25 -8.43
CA THR A 522 10.34 8.45 -8.91
C THR A 522 10.24 8.58 -10.42
N PHE A 523 9.56 7.64 -11.08
CA PHE A 523 9.24 7.79 -12.51
C PHE A 523 8.37 9.02 -12.78
N GLY A 524 8.40 9.46 -14.03
CA GLY A 524 7.69 10.58 -14.59
C GLY A 524 6.78 10.16 -15.75
N PRO A 525 6.24 11.14 -16.50
CA PRO A 525 5.27 10.91 -17.56
C PRO A 525 5.80 10.14 -18.79
N GLU A 526 7.11 10.16 -19.05
CA GLU A 526 7.71 9.54 -20.25
C GLU A 526 8.77 8.51 -19.86
N GLY A 527 8.54 7.79 -18.75
CA GLY A 527 9.55 6.89 -18.15
C GLY A 527 10.78 7.64 -17.65
N ASP A 528 10.79 8.98 -17.73
CA ASP A 528 11.82 9.82 -17.15
C ASP A 528 11.86 9.65 -15.63
N VAL A 529 12.96 10.00 -15.01
CA VAL A 529 13.11 9.92 -13.56
C VAL A 529 13.19 11.32 -12.98
N GLY A 530 12.15 11.73 -12.28
CA GLY A 530 12.10 12.94 -11.49
C GLY A 530 12.91 12.79 -10.20
N ILE A 531 13.73 13.78 -9.89
CA ILE A 531 14.69 13.74 -8.79
C ILE A 531 14.53 15.01 -7.94
N LEU A 532 14.13 14.83 -6.69
CA LEU A 532 14.08 15.88 -5.67
C LEU A 532 15.33 15.78 -4.79
N PHE A 533 15.96 16.91 -4.47
CA PHE A 533 17.21 16.90 -3.70
C PHE A 533 17.39 18.20 -2.92
N ARG A 534 18.26 18.16 -1.90
CA ARG A 534 18.71 19.35 -1.17
C ARG A 534 19.88 19.98 -1.92
N ASP A 535 19.85 21.30 -2.05
CA ASP A 535 20.90 22.10 -2.69
C ASP A 535 21.11 23.43 -1.96
N ASP A 536 22.36 23.87 -1.79
CA ASP A 536 22.74 25.12 -1.14
C ASP A 536 23.51 26.11 -2.06
N ARG A 537 23.35 25.99 -3.38
CA ARG A 537 23.94 26.86 -4.42
C ARG A 537 23.62 28.35 -4.26
N GLU A 538 22.52 28.70 -3.59
CA GLU A 538 22.05 30.08 -3.43
C GLU A 538 22.36 30.61 -2.03
N GLY A 539 23.48 31.33 -1.90
CA GLY A 539 23.85 32.01 -0.65
C GLY A 539 24.27 31.09 0.50
N GLY A 540 24.39 29.77 0.26
CA GLY A 540 24.69 28.77 1.29
C GLY A 540 23.48 28.37 2.13
N GLU A 541 22.28 28.84 1.81
CA GLU A 541 21.04 28.39 2.45
C GLU A 541 20.53 27.12 1.77
N HIS A 542 20.01 26.19 2.56
CA HIS A 542 19.56 24.90 2.03
C HIS A 542 18.15 25.03 1.47
N HIS A 543 17.97 24.64 0.22
CA HIS A 543 16.68 24.60 -0.44
C HIS A 543 16.44 23.24 -1.08
N VAL A 544 15.20 23.00 -1.49
CA VAL A 544 14.83 21.79 -2.22
C VAL A 544 14.67 22.12 -3.69
N PHE A 545 15.35 21.35 -4.54
CA PHE A 545 15.33 21.48 -5.98
C PHE A 545 14.85 20.20 -6.64
N PHE A 546 14.39 20.34 -7.88
CA PHE A 546 13.92 19.27 -8.74
C PHE A 546 14.68 19.27 -10.06
N THR A 547 15.09 18.09 -10.52
CA THR A 547 15.65 17.86 -11.84
C THR A 547 15.15 16.52 -12.39
N ARG A 548 15.53 16.16 -13.63
CA ARG A 548 15.07 14.95 -14.29
C ARG A 548 16.17 14.27 -15.11
N LEU A 549 16.08 12.95 -15.19
CA LEU A 549 16.76 12.13 -16.19
C LEU A 549 15.74 11.74 -17.27
N GLY A 550 16.02 12.06 -18.53
CA GLY A 550 15.22 11.55 -19.65
C GLY A 550 15.45 10.07 -19.89
N CYS A 551 14.44 9.37 -20.38
CA CYS A 551 14.52 7.98 -20.81
C CYS A 551 14.68 7.90 -22.33
N ILE A 552 15.58 7.03 -22.79
CA ILE A 552 15.75 6.69 -24.20
C ILE A 552 15.61 5.18 -24.32
N ALA A 553 14.60 4.72 -25.06
CA ALA A 553 14.34 3.30 -25.27
C ALA A 553 15.56 2.57 -25.84
N GLY A 554 15.71 1.29 -25.49
CA GLY A 554 16.71 0.41 -26.10
C GLY A 554 16.47 0.23 -27.61
N ASP A 555 17.54 -0.07 -28.35
CA ASP A 555 17.45 -0.47 -29.77
C ASP A 555 17.06 -1.95 -29.92
#